data_AF-A0A2E6DND2-F1
#
_entry.id   AF-A0A2E6DND2-F1
#
_cell.length_a   1.000
_cell.length_b   1.000
_cell.length_c   1.000
_cell.angle_alpha   90.00
_cell.angle_beta   90.00
_cell.angle_gamma   90.00
#
_symmetry.space_group_name_H-M   'P 1'
#
loop_
_entity.id
_entity.type
_entity.pdbx_description
1 polymer ?
#
loop_
_entity_poly.entity_id
_entity_poly.type
_entity_poly.pdbx_seq_one_letter_code
_entity_poly.pdbx_strand_id
1 'polypeptide(L)'
;MDPDDNRLDMLRESIRLTEEILNGLVRSGTEQSQTEAESGVVARLTHGRDWRLRYLNHLEKGGQLLNLGDEWSMHHGHDLAIEWGYEAWDENRIGLRCRSCDDWIQLYDVDTGPTADPTISGLYVEHETHTVLSWRRGAEAGIECVTCGAVEDDGFPLLATSVSDWFDEVWNG
;
A
#
# COMPACT_ATOMS: atom_id res chain seq x y z
N MET A 1 25.81 -6.19 -5.04
CA MET A 1 25.05 -5.37 -4.08
C MET A 1 24.12 -6.29 -3.34
N ASP A 2 24.01 -6.15 -2.03
CA ASP A 2 22.97 -6.83 -1.27
C ASP A 2 21.59 -6.36 -1.79
N PRO A 3 20.62 -7.25 -2.05
CA PRO A 3 19.26 -6.86 -2.41
C PRO A 3 18.65 -5.81 -1.47
N ASP A 4 19.01 -5.83 -0.18
CA ASP A 4 18.51 -4.88 0.81
C ASP A 4 19.17 -3.50 0.71
N ASP A 5 20.46 -3.43 0.34
CA ASP A 5 21.13 -2.16 0.04
C ASP A 5 20.46 -1.44 -1.14
N ASN A 6 20.08 -2.20 -2.18
CA ASN A 6 19.41 -1.64 -3.35
C ASN A 6 18.02 -1.06 -3.00
N ARG A 7 17.27 -1.71 -2.11
CA ARG A 7 15.96 -1.22 -1.64
C ARG A 7 16.07 0.06 -0.83
N LEU A 8 17.05 0.15 0.06
CA LEU A 8 17.32 1.36 0.84
C LEU A 8 17.69 2.55 -0.06
N ASP A 9 18.53 2.31 -1.06
CA ASP A 9 18.93 3.35 -2.00
C ASP A 9 17.75 3.83 -2.85
N MET A 10 16.88 2.92 -3.30
CA MET A 10 15.63 3.29 -3.97
C MET A 10 14.69 4.11 -3.08
N LEU A 11 14.57 3.77 -1.79
CA LEU A 11 13.76 4.53 -0.84
C LEU A 11 14.31 5.95 -0.62
N ARG A 12 15.63 6.08 -0.43
CA ARG A 12 16.31 7.38 -0.33
C ARG A 12 16.10 8.23 -1.57
N GLU A 13 16.23 7.63 -2.75
CA GLU A 13 16.02 8.33 -4.02
C GLU A 13 14.56 8.78 -4.19
N SER A 14 13.59 7.94 -3.82
CA SER A 14 12.17 8.30 -3.84
C SER A 14 11.85 9.50 -2.93
N ILE A 15 12.45 9.55 -1.73
CA ILE A 15 12.33 10.68 -0.81
C ILE A 15 12.92 11.95 -1.45
N ARG A 16 14.15 11.86 -1.97
CA ARG A 16 14.85 12.97 -2.63
C ARG A 16 14.03 13.57 -3.77
N LEU A 17 13.51 12.72 -4.68
CA LEU A 17 12.67 13.16 -5.80
C LEU A 17 11.37 13.82 -5.31
N THR A 18 10.74 13.28 -4.26
CA THR A 18 9.54 13.88 -3.67
C THR A 18 9.84 15.28 -3.11
N GLU A 19 10.97 15.47 -2.45
CA GLU A 19 11.41 16.77 -1.95
C GLU A 19 11.70 17.76 -3.08
N GLU A 20 12.30 17.33 -4.18
CA GLU A 20 12.52 18.17 -5.36
C GLU A 20 11.21 18.67 -5.97
N ILE A 21 10.21 17.79 -6.09
CA ILE A 21 8.87 18.15 -6.58
C ILE A 21 8.22 19.16 -5.64
N LEU A 22 8.23 18.89 -4.33
CA LEU A 22 7.67 19.79 -3.32
C LEU A 22 8.34 21.17 -3.35
N ASN A 23 9.67 21.22 -3.44
CA ASN A 23 10.42 22.48 -3.54
C ASN A 23 10.09 23.25 -4.82
N GLY A 24 9.89 22.54 -5.94
CA GLY A 24 9.43 23.13 -7.19
C GLY A 24 8.05 23.76 -7.07
N LEU A 25 7.10 23.06 -6.45
CA LEU A 25 5.73 23.55 -6.21
C LEU A 25 5.69 24.78 -5.31
N VAL A 26 6.51 24.83 -4.25
CA VAL A 26 6.62 26.00 -3.37
C VAL A 26 7.15 27.22 -4.14
N ARG A 27 8.18 27.05 -4.97
CA ARG A 27 8.75 28.14 -5.78
C ARG A 27 7.76 28.69 -6.80
N SER A 28 6.99 27.82 -7.46
CA SER A 28 5.95 28.23 -8.42
C SER A 28 4.74 28.89 -7.71
N GLY A 29 4.38 28.43 -6.52
CA GLY A 29 3.29 28.99 -5.71
C GLY A 29 3.58 30.37 -5.10
N THR A 30 4.85 30.77 -5.00
CA THR A 30 5.21 32.17 -4.67
C THR A 30 4.93 33.16 -5.81
N GLU A 31 4.70 32.68 -7.04
CA GLU A 31 4.44 33.52 -8.22
C GLU A 31 2.97 33.48 -8.70
N GLN A 32 2.16 32.50 -8.24
CA GLN A 32 0.75 32.33 -8.60
C GLN A 32 -0.12 31.91 -7.40
N SER A 33 -1.39 32.33 -7.40
CA SER A 33 -2.38 31.94 -6.38
C SER A 33 -2.59 30.43 -6.39
N GLN A 34 -2.20 29.75 -5.30
CA GLN A 34 -2.40 28.31 -5.14
C GLN A 34 -3.88 27.93 -5.27
N THR A 35 -4.17 26.92 -6.09
CA THR A 35 -5.50 26.32 -6.24
C THR A 35 -5.71 25.22 -5.18
N GLU A 36 -6.97 24.90 -4.86
CA GLU A 36 -7.29 23.81 -3.92
C GLU A 36 -6.73 22.45 -4.38
N ALA A 37 -6.72 22.18 -5.69
CA ALA A 37 -6.13 20.97 -6.26
C ALA A 37 -4.62 20.88 -6.00
N GLU A 38 -3.89 21.99 -6.12
CA GLU A 38 -2.46 22.04 -5.82
C GLU A 38 -2.19 21.83 -4.32
N SER A 39 -3.06 22.37 -3.45
CA SER A 39 -2.95 22.17 -2.01
C SER A 39 -3.12 20.69 -1.61
N GLY A 40 -4.03 19.97 -2.27
CA GLY A 40 -4.22 18.53 -2.07
C GLY A 40 -3.02 17.70 -2.52
N VAL A 41 -2.41 18.06 -3.65
CA VAL A 41 -1.19 17.39 -4.15
C VAL A 41 -0.03 17.58 -3.17
N VAL A 42 0.19 18.81 -2.69
CA VAL A 42 1.24 19.11 -1.72
C VAL A 42 1.03 18.33 -0.41
N ALA A 43 -0.20 18.29 0.11
CA ALA A 43 -0.53 17.53 1.31
C ALA A 43 -0.23 16.03 1.14
N ARG A 44 -0.64 15.42 0.01
CA ARG A 44 -0.38 14.01 -0.29
C ARG A 44 1.12 13.71 -0.41
N LEU A 45 1.88 14.54 -1.12
CA LEU A 45 3.32 14.36 -1.27
C LEU A 45 4.06 14.54 0.06
N THR A 46 3.66 15.51 0.87
CA THR A 46 4.23 15.76 2.21
C THR A 46 3.99 14.55 3.12
N HIS A 47 2.74 14.08 3.16
CA HIS A 47 2.36 12.92 3.97
C HIS A 47 3.14 11.66 3.54
N GLY A 48 3.21 11.37 2.22
CA GLY A 48 3.96 10.24 1.70
C GLY A 48 5.46 10.33 1.99
N ARG A 49 6.06 11.52 1.87
CA ARG A 49 7.48 11.74 2.24
C ARG A 49 7.72 11.46 3.72
N ASP A 50 6.87 11.98 4.62
CA ASP A 50 7.06 11.81 6.07
C ASP A 50 6.97 10.35 6.49
N TRP A 51 6.06 9.59 5.90
CA TRP A 51 6.01 8.14 6.07
C TRP A 51 7.29 7.45 5.59
N ARG A 52 7.76 7.76 4.38
CA ARG A 52 9.00 7.18 3.84
C ARG A 52 10.22 7.52 4.70
N LEU A 53 10.30 8.72 5.26
CA LEU A 53 11.37 9.11 6.18
C LEU A 53 11.33 8.31 7.49
N ARG A 54 10.14 8.12 8.08
CA ARG A 54 9.96 7.28 9.28
C ARG A 54 10.38 5.83 9.00
N TYR A 55 9.97 5.29 7.86
CA TYR A 55 10.31 3.93 7.45
C TYR A 55 11.80 3.76 7.13
N LEU A 56 12.42 4.71 6.44
CA LEU A 56 13.85 4.71 6.17
C LEU A 56 14.65 4.65 7.48
N ASN A 57 14.32 5.51 8.44
CA ASN A 57 14.98 5.54 9.75
C ASN A 57 14.76 4.23 10.55
N HIS A 58 13.63 3.54 10.36
CA HIS A 58 13.41 2.21 10.93
C HIS A 58 14.34 1.16 10.33
N LEU A 59 14.40 1.10 9.00
CA LEU A 59 15.27 0.15 8.30
C LEU A 59 16.76 0.41 8.58
N GLU A 60 17.20 1.66 8.62
CA GLU A 60 18.60 2.03 8.95
C GLU A 60 19.01 1.63 10.37
N LYS A 61 18.05 1.40 11.27
CA LYS A 61 18.28 0.90 12.64
C LYS A 61 18.21 -0.62 12.75
N GLY A 62 18.11 -1.34 11.63
CA GLY A 62 17.96 -2.80 11.59
C GLY A 62 16.51 -3.27 11.77
N GLY A 63 15.54 -2.37 11.55
CA GLY A 63 14.13 -2.71 11.50
C GLY A 63 13.79 -3.69 10.38
N GLN A 64 12.73 -4.47 10.57
CA GLN A 64 12.23 -5.40 9.54
C GLN A 64 11.41 -4.66 8.48
N LEU A 65 11.31 -5.25 7.30
CA LEU A 65 10.38 -4.79 6.26
C LEU A 65 8.93 -4.85 6.76
N LEU A 66 8.08 -4.01 6.17
CA LEU A 66 6.64 -4.07 6.41
C LEU A 66 6.11 -5.48 6.14
N ASN A 67 5.25 -5.96 7.04
CA ASN A 67 4.48 -7.17 6.80
C ASN A 67 3.14 -6.83 6.10
N LEU A 68 2.40 -7.85 5.69
CA LEU A 68 1.12 -7.67 5.00
C LEU A 68 0.11 -6.84 5.84
N GLY A 69 0.11 -7.00 7.16
CA GLY A 69 -0.78 -6.28 8.06
C GLY A 69 -0.44 -4.79 8.15
N ASP A 70 0.85 -4.47 8.16
CA ASP A 70 1.34 -3.09 8.09
C ASP A 70 0.91 -2.46 6.75
N GLU A 71 1.14 -3.15 5.63
CA GLU A 71 0.75 -2.71 4.29
C GLU A 71 -0.76 -2.47 4.20
N TRP A 72 -1.60 -3.42 4.62
CA TRP A 72 -3.05 -3.22 4.58
C TRP A 72 -3.51 -2.08 5.49
N SER A 73 -2.87 -1.90 6.65
CA SER A 73 -3.17 -0.80 7.58
C SER A 73 -2.89 0.57 6.95
N MET A 74 -1.78 0.72 6.21
CA MET A 74 -1.45 1.97 5.51
C MET A 74 -2.53 2.42 4.53
N HIS A 75 -3.34 1.48 4.04
CA HIS A 75 -4.39 1.73 3.08
C HIS A 75 -5.78 1.67 3.68
N HIS A 76 -5.91 1.75 5.01
CA HIS A 76 -7.21 1.80 5.68
C HIS A 76 -8.04 3.00 5.20
N GLY A 77 -9.26 2.74 4.72
CA GLY A 77 -10.16 3.77 4.20
C GLY A 77 -9.88 4.23 2.78
N HIS A 78 -8.96 3.58 2.06
CA HIS A 78 -8.74 3.83 0.63
C HIS A 78 -9.63 2.96 -0.27
N ASP A 79 -9.80 3.38 -1.53
CA ASP A 79 -10.44 2.58 -2.58
C ASP A 79 -9.48 1.49 -3.06
N LEU A 80 -9.84 0.24 -2.76
CA LEU A 80 -9.06 -0.95 -3.07
C LEU A 80 -9.76 -1.80 -4.12
N ALA A 81 -8.96 -2.36 -5.02
CA ALA A 81 -9.44 -3.31 -6.01
C ALA A 81 -8.44 -4.44 -6.18
N ILE A 82 -8.95 -5.65 -6.41
CA ILE A 82 -8.12 -6.76 -6.84
C ILE A 82 -8.13 -6.75 -8.36
N GLU A 83 -6.97 -6.69 -9.00
CA GLU A 83 -6.86 -6.47 -10.44
C GLU A 83 -5.68 -7.27 -11.01
N TRP A 84 -5.81 -7.63 -12.29
CA TRP A 84 -4.69 -8.15 -13.08
C TRP A 84 -3.71 -7.03 -13.46
N GLY A 85 -2.42 -7.36 -13.52
CA GLY A 85 -1.39 -6.47 -14.04
C GLY A 85 -1.70 -6.05 -15.47
N TYR A 86 -1.69 -4.73 -15.73
CA TYR A 86 -2.06 -4.17 -17.04
C TYR A 86 -0.90 -4.10 -18.04
N GLU A 87 0.33 -4.22 -17.57
CA GLU A 87 1.52 -4.12 -18.39
C GLU A 87 1.88 -5.48 -19.00
N ALA A 88 2.44 -5.48 -20.22
CA ALA A 88 2.80 -6.71 -20.95
C ALA A 88 3.78 -7.63 -20.19
N TRP A 89 4.53 -7.09 -19.22
CA TRP A 89 5.46 -7.83 -18.36
C TRP A 89 4.80 -8.36 -17.07
N ASP A 90 3.54 -7.99 -16.79
CA ASP A 90 2.77 -8.35 -15.60
C ASP A 90 1.41 -9.04 -15.92
N GLU A 91 1.14 -9.44 -17.17
CA GLU A 91 -0.16 -10.01 -17.59
C GLU A 91 -0.59 -11.28 -16.83
N ASN A 92 0.35 -11.97 -16.18
CA ASN A 92 0.09 -13.17 -15.36
C ASN A 92 0.17 -12.90 -13.86
N ARG A 93 0.06 -11.63 -13.46
CA ARG A 93 0.12 -11.23 -12.05
C ARG A 93 -1.20 -10.64 -11.61
N ILE A 94 -1.63 -11.03 -10.43
CA ILE A 94 -2.83 -10.49 -9.78
C ILE A 94 -2.45 -9.82 -8.47
N GLY A 95 -3.07 -8.69 -8.18
CA GLY A 95 -2.66 -7.87 -7.07
C GLY A 95 -3.78 -7.08 -6.44
N LEU A 96 -3.49 -6.56 -5.26
CA LEU A 96 -4.31 -5.56 -4.59
C LEU A 96 -3.81 -4.18 -5.00
N ARG A 97 -4.59 -3.44 -5.78
CA ARG A 97 -4.33 -2.07 -6.18
C ARG A 97 -5.04 -1.10 -5.25
N CYS A 98 -4.34 -0.07 -4.81
CA CYS A 98 -4.94 1.09 -4.18
C CYS A 98 -5.20 2.16 -5.23
N ARG A 99 -6.46 2.33 -5.64
CA ARG A 99 -6.86 3.33 -6.63
C ARG A 99 -6.77 4.76 -6.09
N SER A 100 -6.89 4.95 -4.77
CA SER A 100 -6.68 6.26 -4.13
C SER A 100 -5.21 6.72 -4.19
N CYS A 101 -4.28 5.77 -4.06
CA CYS A 101 -2.84 6.04 -4.16
C CYS A 101 -2.30 5.92 -5.59
N ASP A 102 -3.08 5.30 -6.49
CA ASP A 102 -2.66 4.88 -7.83
C ASP A 102 -1.42 3.97 -7.81
N ASP A 103 -1.40 3.01 -6.87
CA ASP A 103 -0.25 2.15 -6.62
C ASP A 103 -0.65 0.70 -6.33
N TRP A 104 0.27 -0.24 -6.60
CA TRP A 104 0.13 -1.64 -6.22
C TRP A 104 0.56 -1.82 -4.77
N ILE A 105 -0.33 -2.33 -3.92
CA ILE A 105 0.02 -2.72 -2.55
C ILE A 105 0.80 -4.03 -2.60
N GLN A 106 0.23 -5.02 -3.30
CA GLN A 106 0.76 -6.36 -3.44
C GLN A 106 0.50 -6.86 -4.86
N LEU A 107 1.43 -7.60 -5.44
CA LEU A 107 1.31 -8.15 -6.78
C LEU A 107 2.01 -9.51 -6.87
N TYR A 108 1.25 -10.56 -7.14
CA TYR A 108 1.69 -11.94 -7.09
C TYR A 108 1.63 -12.59 -8.46
N ASP A 109 2.62 -13.44 -8.76
CA ASP A 109 2.52 -14.36 -9.89
C ASP A 109 1.40 -15.36 -9.65
N VAL A 110 0.58 -15.60 -10.68
CA VAL A 110 -0.46 -16.63 -10.67
C VAL A 110 0.15 -17.92 -11.21
N ASP A 111 0.49 -18.85 -10.31
CA ASP A 111 0.82 -20.21 -10.70
C ASP A 111 -0.46 -21.03 -10.93
N THR A 112 -0.45 -21.83 -11.98
CA THR A 112 -1.57 -22.74 -12.34
C THR A 112 -1.34 -24.16 -11.84
N GLY A 113 -0.21 -24.40 -11.15
CA GLY A 113 0.08 -25.66 -10.48
C GLY A 113 -0.89 -25.96 -9.33
N PRO A 114 -1.15 -27.24 -9.01
CA PRO A 114 -2.02 -27.61 -7.91
C PRO A 114 -1.38 -27.23 -6.56
N THR A 115 -2.04 -26.38 -5.78
CA THR A 115 -1.66 -26.07 -4.39
C THR A 115 -2.57 -26.79 -3.40
N ALA A 116 -2.03 -27.20 -2.25
CA ALA A 116 -2.78 -27.91 -1.22
C ALA A 116 -3.67 -26.97 -0.39
N ASP A 117 -3.25 -25.71 -0.24
CA ASP A 117 -3.97 -24.64 0.45
C ASP A 117 -4.18 -23.45 -0.51
N PRO A 118 -5.25 -22.64 -0.32
CA PRO A 118 -5.46 -21.45 -1.11
C PRO A 118 -4.34 -20.43 -0.85
N THR A 119 -3.66 -20.01 -1.92
CA THR A 119 -2.67 -18.92 -1.87
C THR A 119 -3.38 -17.57 -1.87
N ILE A 120 -2.67 -16.50 -1.48
CA ILE A 120 -3.20 -15.13 -1.63
C ILE A 120 -3.55 -14.85 -3.10
N SER A 121 -2.71 -15.27 -4.05
CA SER A 121 -2.99 -15.12 -5.48
C SER A 121 -4.26 -15.89 -5.90
N GLY A 122 -4.48 -17.10 -5.40
CA GLY A 122 -5.71 -17.87 -5.65
C GLY A 122 -6.95 -17.16 -5.10
N LEU A 123 -6.88 -16.68 -3.86
CA LEU A 123 -7.96 -15.89 -3.26
C LEU A 123 -8.24 -14.61 -4.06
N TYR A 124 -7.19 -13.92 -4.52
CA TYR A 124 -7.35 -12.74 -5.36
C TYR A 124 -8.01 -13.07 -6.69
N VAL A 125 -7.66 -14.19 -7.34
CA VAL A 125 -8.30 -14.62 -8.60
C VAL A 125 -9.80 -14.84 -8.41
N GLU A 126 -10.20 -15.45 -7.29
CA GLU A 126 -11.61 -15.67 -6.97
C GLU A 126 -12.39 -14.37 -6.68
N HIS A 127 -11.68 -13.27 -6.40
CA HIS A 127 -12.26 -12.02 -5.89
C HIS A 127 -11.95 -10.79 -6.75
N GLU A 128 -11.43 -10.95 -7.97
CA GLU A 128 -11.01 -9.86 -8.87
C GLU A 128 -12.11 -8.82 -9.15
N THR A 129 -13.38 -9.23 -9.20
CA THR A 129 -14.51 -8.31 -9.44
C THR A 129 -15.25 -7.88 -8.18
N HIS A 130 -14.79 -8.33 -7.01
CA HIS A 130 -15.45 -8.05 -5.75
C HIS A 130 -15.01 -6.72 -5.16
N THR A 131 -15.94 -6.07 -4.47
CA THR A 131 -15.63 -4.92 -3.63
C THR A 131 -14.94 -5.42 -2.36
N VAL A 132 -13.71 -4.96 -2.15
CA VAL A 132 -12.92 -5.27 -0.96
C VAL A 132 -12.55 -4.01 -0.21
N LEU A 133 -12.38 -4.14 1.10
CA LEU A 133 -11.95 -3.05 1.98
C LEU A 133 -10.81 -3.54 2.86
N SER A 134 -9.89 -2.63 3.20
CA SER A 134 -8.91 -2.86 4.25
C SER A 134 -9.50 -2.46 5.60
N TRP A 135 -9.31 -3.30 6.61
CA TRP A 135 -9.71 -3.00 7.97
C TRP A 135 -8.53 -3.06 8.92
N ARG A 136 -8.64 -2.28 10.00
CA ARG A 136 -7.71 -2.28 11.12
C ARG A 136 -8.48 -2.41 12.44
N ARG A 137 -8.17 -3.44 13.24
CA ARG A 137 -8.84 -3.72 14.52
C ARG A 137 -7.80 -4.14 15.56
N GLY A 138 -7.43 -3.22 16.45
CA GLY A 138 -6.40 -3.48 17.46
C GLY A 138 -5.04 -3.80 16.82
N ALA A 139 -4.45 -4.93 17.18
CA ALA A 139 -3.17 -5.41 16.65
C ALA A 139 -3.29 -6.21 15.34
N GLU A 140 -4.49 -6.31 14.77
CA GLU A 140 -4.75 -7.06 13.53
C GLU A 140 -5.24 -6.14 12.42
N ALA A 141 -4.87 -6.50 11.19
CA ALA A 141 -5.34 -5.87 9.98
C ALA A 141 -5.65 -6.94 8.92
N GLY A 142 -6.46 -6.58 7.95
CA GLY A 142 -6.89 -7.51 6.93
C GLY A 142 -7.63 -6.89 5.77
N ILE A 143 -8.06 -7.76 4.87
CA ILE A 143 -8.94 -7.45 3.74
C ILE A 143 -10.26 -8.15 3.98
N GLU A 144 -11.36 -7.41 3.89
CA GLU A 144 -12.72 -7.95 3.88
C GLU A 144 -13.29 -7.87 2.46
N CYS A 145 -14.03 -8.90 2.06
CA CYS A 145 -14.80 -8.89 0.83
C CYS A 145 -16.25 -8.52 1.15
N VAL A 146 -16.64 -7.31 0.79
CA VAL A 146 -18.00 -6.78 0.98
C VAL A 146 -18.98 -7.52 0.06
N THR A 147 -18.56 -7.88 -1.15
CA THR A 147 -19.44 -8.60 -2.10
C THR A 147 -19.81 -9.99 -1.60
N CYS A 148 -18.85 -10.77 -1.12
CA CYS A 148 -19.11 -12.09 -0.51
C CYS A 148 -19.85 -11.94 0.82
N GLY A 149 -19.47 -10.93 1.60
CA GLY A 149 -20.06 -10.61 2.89
C GLY A 149 -21.43 -9.96 2.83
N ALA A 150 -22.00 -9.67 1.65
CA ALA A 150 -23.27 -8.97 1.53
C ALA A 150 -24.46 -9.70 2.18
N VAL A 151 -24.30 -10.97 2.54
CA VAL A 151 -25.29 -11.78 3.27
C VAL A 151 -25.04 -11.87 4.77
N GLU A 152 -23.93 -11.32 5.28
CA GLU A 152 -23.53 -11.29 6.69
C GLU A 152 -23.40 -9.83 7.18
N ASP A 153 -23.79 -9.53 8.42
CA ASP A 153 -23.74 -8.15 8.96
C ASP A 153 -22.30 -7.61 9.12
N ASP A 154 -21.31 -8.50 9.23
CA ASP A 154 -19.90 -8.18 9.52
C ASP A 154 -18.96 -8.33 8.30
N GLY A 155 -19.50 -8.65 7.11
CA GLY A 155 -18.70 -8.92 5.91
C GLY A 155 -17.98 -10.29 5.93
N PHE A 156 -17.37 -10.69 4.80
CA PHE A 156 -16.57 -11.93 4.74
C PHE A 156 -15.07 -11.61 4.87
N PRO A 157 -14.38 -12.06 5.94
CA PRO A 157 -12.95 -11.82 6.11
C PRO A 157 -12.16 -12.65 5.10
N LEU A 158 -11.49 -11.98 4.16
CA LEU A 158 -10.71 -12.63 3.10
C LEU A 158 -9.30 -12.97 3.58
N LEU A 159 -8.64 -11.99 4.22
CA LEU A 159 -7.28 -12.12 4.74
C LEU A 159 -7.18 -11.39 6.08
N ALA A 160 -6.36 -11.90 6.99
CA ALA A 160 -6.08 -11.28 8.27
C ALA A 160 -4.66 -11.63 8.73
N THR A 161 -3.98 -10.70 9.36
CA THR A 161 -2.68 -10.92 9.99
C THR A 161 -2.38 -9.87 11.07
N SER A 162 -1.34 -10.14 11.86
CA SER A 162 -0.84 -9.20 12.87
C SER A 162 -0.12 -8.02 12.23
N VAL A 163 -0.27 -6.86 12.83
CA VAL A 163 0.52 -5.66 12.54
C VAL A 163 1.77 -5.69 13.41
N SER A 164 2.89 -5.23 12.87
CA SER A 164 4.13 -5.09 13.64
C SER A 164 4.00 -4.03 14.75
N ASP A 165 4.65 -4.28 15.88
CA ASP A 165 4.68 -3.35 17.02
C ASP A 165 5.19 -1.96 16.61
N TRP A 166 6.21 -1.92 15.74
CA TRP A 166 6.75 -0.66 15.22
C TRP A 166 5.70 0.12 14.43
N PHE A 167 4.97 -0.55 13.52
CA PHE A 167 3.96 0.14 12.73
C PHE A 167 2.82 0.63 13.63
N ASP A 168 2.39 -0.19 14.61
CA ASP A 168 1.37 0.20 15.57
C ASP A 168 1.76 1.42 16.41
N GLU A 169 3.03 1.49 16.85
CA GLU A 169 3.56 2.65 17.56
C GLU A 169 3.55 3.91 16.68
N VAL A 170 4.00 3.80 15.43
CA VAL A 170 4.07 4.94 14.50
C VAL A 170 2.69 5.40 14.04
N TRP A 171 1.72 4.49 13.96
CA TRP A 171 0.34 4.77 13.55
C TRP A 171 -0.47 5.47 14.65
N ASN A 172 -0.28 5.07 15.92
CA ASN A 172 -1.05 5.59 17.05
C ASN A 172 -0.35 6.70 17.85
N GLY A 173 0.96 6.91 17.65
CA GLY A 173 1.79 7.92 18.33
C GLY A 173 1.94 9.24 17.57
#